data_AF-A0A353XY58-F1
#
_entry.id   AF-A0A353XY58-F1
#
_cell.length_a   1.000
_cell.length_b   1.000
_cell.length_c   1.000
_cell.angle_alpha   90.00
_cell.angle_beta   90.00
_cell.angle_gamma   90.00
#
_symmetry.space_group_name_H-M   'P 1'
#
loop_
_entity.id
_entity.type
_entity.pdbx_description
1 polymer ?
#
loop_
_entity_poly.entity_id
_entity_poly.type
_entity_poly.pdbx_seq_one_letter_code
_entity_poly.pdbx_strand_id
1 'polypeptide(L)'
;MNIAGRRWHLLLFRWALMLLLLTVAGGLGYALLSLPEQAVGLSEQVRVNMEMSGVQNPVTAVLLNFRGYDTLLEMAVLLAALLGVW
;
A
#
# COMPACT_ATOMS: atom_id res chain seq x y z
N MET A 1 6.42 -37.83 20.55
CA MET A 1 5.91 -38.11 19.19
C MET A 1 4.51 -37.50 19.05
N ASN A 2 4.38 -36.28 18.51
CA ASN A 2 3.07 -35.74 18.10
C ASN A 2 3.24 -34.85 16.86
N ILE A 3 3.63 -35.49 15.75
CA ILE A 3 3.80 -34.84 14.45
C ILE A 3 2.42 -34.62 13.78
N ALA A 4 1.38 -35.31 14.23
CA ALA A 4 0.02 -35.22 13.70
C ALA A 4 -0.69 -33.91 14.10
N GLY A 5 -0.62 -33.50 15.38
CA GLY A 5 -1.28 -32.28 15.86
C GLY A 5 -0.72 -30.98 15.26
N ARG A 6 0.60 -30.91 15.04
CA ARG A 6 1.25 -29.72 14.44
C ARG A 6 0.89 -29.53 12.97
N ARG A 7 0.67 -30.62 12.22
CA ARG A 7 0.30 -30.57 10.78
C ARG A 7 -1.11 -30.01 10.56
N TRP A 8 -2.05 -30.29 11.47
CA TRP A 8 -3.42 -29.81 11.36
C TRP A 8 -3.54 -28.28 11.45
N HIS A 9 -2.90 -27.66 12.44
CA HIS A 9 -2.91 -26.19 12.57
C HIS A 9 -2.23 -25.49 11.38
N LEU A 10 -1.15 -26.08 10.84
CA LEU A 10 -0.47 -25.57 9.66
C LEU A 10 -1.33 -25.70 8.39
N LEU A 11 -2.08 -26.80 8.23
CA LEU A 11 -3.00 -26.96 7.10
C LEU A 11 -4.17 -25.97 7.20
N LEU A 12 -4.78 -25.81 8.38
CA LEU A 12 -5.83 -24.82 8.61
C LEU A 12 -5.33 -23.40 8.34
N PHE A 13 -4.13 -23.06 8.82
CA PHE A 13 -3.49 -21.77 8.55
C PHE A 13 -3.25 -21.56 7.05
N ARG A 14 -2.77 -22.58 6.33
CA ARG A 14 -2.55 -22.52 4.88
C ARG A 14 -3.85 -22.32 4.12
N TRP A 15 -4.93 -22.99 4.49
CA TRP A 15 -6.25 -22.80 3.88
C TRP A 15 -6.81 -21.41 4.15
N ALA A 16 -6.70 -20.92 5.39
CA ALA A 16 -7.09 -19.56 5.73
C ALA A 16 -6.28 -18.52 4.93
N LEU A 17 -4.96 -18.72 4.80
CA LEU A 17 -4.09 -17.85 4.01
C LEU A 17 -4.43 -17.90 2.52
N MET A 18 -4.67 -19.09 1.95
CA MET A 18 -5.08 -19.24 0.56
C MET A 18 -6.41 -18.53 0.28
N LEU A 19 -7.38 -18.67 1.18
CA LEU A 19 -8.65 -17.97 1.08
C LEU A 19 -8.46 -16.45 1.16
N LEU A 20 -7.66 -15.95 2.11
CA LEU A 20 -7.34 -14.52 2.22
C LEU A 20 -6.64 -13.98 0.97
N LEU A 21 -5.67 -14.71 0.43
CA LEU A 21 -4.96 -14.27 -0.77
C LEU A 21 -5.87 -14.29 -2.00
N LEU A 22 -6.75 -15.28 -2.13
CA LEU A 22 -7.73 -15.33 -3.21
C LEU A 22 -8.76 -14.20 -3.12
N THR A 23 -9.23 -13.86 -1.92
CA THR A 23 -10.16 -12.73 -1.75
C THR A 23 -9.49 -11.41 -2.05
N VAL A 24 -8.25 -11.20 -1.61
CA VAL A 24 -7.47 -9.99 -1.94
C VAL A 24 -7.21 -9.93 -3.44
N ALA A 25 -6.74 -11.01 -4.07
CA ALA A 25 -6.46 -11.05 -5.51
C ALA A 25 -7.72 -10.85 -6.35
N GLY A 26 -8.83 -11.52 -6.00
CA GLY A 26 -10.13 -11.32 -6.65
C GLY A 26 -10.65 -9.90 -6.47
N GLY A 27 -10.50 -9.33 -5.28
CA GLY A 27 -10.85 -7.93 -5.00
C GLY A 27 -10.02 -6.94 -5.82
N LEU A 28 -8.71 -7.16 -5.96
CA LEU A 28 -7.83 -6.35 -6.79
C LEU A 28 -8.17 -6.48 -8.28
N GLY A 29 -8.43 -7.70 -8.76
CA GLY A 29 -8.85 -7.94 -10.15
C GLY A 29 -10.18 -7.26 -10.47
N TYR A 30 -11.16 -7.36 -9.56
CA TYR A 30 -12.43 -6.66 -9.67
C TYR A 30 -12.24 -5.14 -9.67
N ALA A 31 -11.44 -4.60 -8.74
CA ALA A 31 -11.14 -3.18 -8.69
C ALA A 31 -10.57 -2.69 -10.03
N LEU A 32 -9.61 -3.42 -10.60
CA LEU A 32 -9.00 -3.10 -11.89
C LEU A 32 -10.00 -3.11 -13.04
N LEU A 33 -10.90 -4.09 -13.09
CA LEU A 33 -11.95 -4.18 -14.10
C LEU A 33 -13.05 -3.12 -13.92
N SER A 34 -13.22 -2.60 -12.70
CA SER A 34 -14.19 -1.55 -12.37
C SER A 34 -13.67 -0.13 -12.59
N LEU A 35 -12.41 0.04 -13.00
CA LEU A 35 -11.85 1.35 -13.26
C LEU A 35 -12.59 2.04 -14.42
N PRO A 36 -12.90 3.34 -14.31
CA PRO A 36 -13.47 4.10 -15.42
C PRO A 36 -12.45 4.23 -16.56
N GLU A 37 -12.93 4.23 -17.81
CA GLU A 37 -12.09 4.41 -19.01
C GLU A 37 -11.34 5.76 -19.02
N GLN A 38 -11.92 6.78 -18.37
CA GLN A 38 -11.35 8.11 -18.25
C GLN A 38 -11.26 8.47 -16.78
N ALA A 39 -10.05 8.37 -16.22
CA ALA A 39 -9.80 8.82 -14.86
C ALA A 39 -9.71 10.35 -14.82
N VAL A 40 -10.59 10.99 -14.03
CA VAL A 40 -10.42 12.41 -13.69
C VAL A 40 -9.16 12.54 -12.85
N GLY A 41 -8.19 13.33 -13.33
CA GLY A 41 -6.93 13.56 -12.62
C GLY A 41 -7.13 14.23 -11.27
N LEU A 42 -6.20 13.98 -10.33
CA LEU A 42 -6.23 14.54 -8.98
C LEU A 42 -5.77 16.01 -8.92
N SER A 43 -5.34 16.60 -10.03
CA SER A 43 -4.76 17.96 -10.08
C SER A 43 -5.70 19.03 -9.52
N GLU A 44 -6.99 18.94 -9.81
CA GLU A 44 -7.98 19.88 -9.28
C GLU A 44 -8.17 19.73 -7.77
N GLN A 45 -8.21 18.50 -7.28
CA GLN A 45 -8.31 18.22 -5.85
C GLN A 45 -7.08 18.72 -5.09
N VAL A 46 -5.88 18.53 -5.66
CA VAL A 46 -4.64 19.09 -5.11
C VAL A 46 -4.75 20.61 -5.05
N ARG A 47 -5.16 21.26 -6.15
CA ARG A 47 -5.30 22.72 -6.23
C ARG A 47 -6.23 23.28 -5.16
N VAL A 48 -7.41 22.68 -4.97
CA VAL A 48 -8.40 23.09 -3.96
C VAL A 48 -7.86 22.96 -2.54
N ASN A 49 -6.98 21.99 -2.28
CA ASN A 49 -6.43 21.73 -0.96
C ASN A 49 -5.03 22.33 -0.74
N MET A 50 -4.50 23.12 -1.67
CA MET A 50 -3.15 23.69 -1.58
C MET A 50 -2.98 24.62 -0.38
N GLU A 51 -3.99 25.43 -0.05
CA GLU A 51 -3.92 26.35 1.10
C GLU A 51 -3.72 25.61 2.42
N MET A 52 -4.34 24.43 2.56
CA MET A 52 -4.21 23.59 3.75
C MET A 52 -2.85 22.88 3.84
N SER A 53 -2.11 22.77 2.73
CA SER A 53 -0.84 22.05 2.68
C SER A 53 0.33 22.82 3.31
N GLY A 54 0.17 24.13 3.54
CA GLY A 54 1.22 25.00 4.10
C GLY A 54 2.44 25.22 3.19
N VAL A 55 2.43 24.70 1.96
CA VAL A 55 3.52 24.82 0.98
C VAL A 55 2.99 25.40 -0.33
N GLN A 56 3.82 26.20 -1.01
CA GLN A 56 3.42 26.85 -2.27
C GLN A 56 3.63 25.96 -3.50
N ASN A 57 4.57 25.00 -3.42
CA ASN A 57 4.86 24.11 -4.54
C ASN A 57 3.91 22.90 -4.52
N PRO A 58 3.08 22.69 -5.56
CA PRO A 58 2.11 21.61 -5.60
C PRO A 58 2.75 20.22 -5.61
N VAL A 59 3.94 20.05 -6.19
CA VAL A 59 4.65 18.76 -6.18
C VAL A 59 5.08 18.42 -4.76
N THR A 60 5.61 19.40 -4.02
CA THR A 60 5.98 19.23 -2.61
C THR A 60 4.76 18.95 -1.75
N ALA A 61 3.62 19.62 -2.01
CA ALA A 61 2.37 19.34 -1.31
C ALA A 61 1.91 17.89 -1.52
N VAL A 62 1.98 17.40 -2.77
CA VAL A 62 1.63 16.01 -3.07
C VAL A 62 2.58 15.06 -2.36
N LEU A 63 3.89 15.25 -2.44
CA LEU A 63 4.86 14.32 -1.86
C LEU A 63 4.83 14.30 -0.34
N LEU A 64 4.80 15.45 0.32
CA LEU A 64 4.95 15.52 1.78
C LEU A 64 3.62 15.51 2.54
N ASN A 65 2.55 16.08 1.98
CA ASN A 65 1.26 16.18 2.67
C ASN A 65 0.27 15.11 2.20
N PHE A 66 -0.05 15.06 0.90
CA PHE A 66 -1.08 14.15 0.40
C PHE A 66 -0.60 12.70 0.24
N ARG A 67 0.70 12.52 0.01
CA ARG A 67 1.37 11.23 -0.21
C ARG A 67 2.59 11.05 0.71
N GLY A 68 2.58 11.72 1.87
CA GLY A 68 3.69 11.69 2.82
C GLY A 68 4.14 10.29 3.25
N TYR A 69 3.20 9.34 3.36
CA TYR A 69 3.52 7.95 3.70
C TYR A 69 4.46 7.26 2.70
N ASP A 70 4.32 7.53 1.41
CA ASP A 70 5.19 6.96 0.37
C ASP A 70 6.63 7.45 0.56
N THR A 71 6.79 8.76 0.79
CA THR A 71 8.11 9.37 1.08
C THR A 71 8.70 8.96 2.43
N LEU A 72 7.87 8.76 3.46
CA LEU A 72 8.32 8.28 4.77
C LEU A 72 8.85 6.85 4.67
N LEU A 73 8.15 5.99 3.93
CA LEU A 73 8.57 4.62 3.70
C LEU A 73 9.83 4.57 2.82
N GLU A 74 9.96 5.46 1.84
CA GLU A 74 11.22 5.62 1.09
C GLU A 74 12.40 5.87 2.05
N MET A 75 12.27 6.85 2.95
CA MET A 75 13.29 7.12 3.95
C MET A 75 13.54 5.93 4.88
N ALA A 76 12.50 5.21 5.32
CA ALA A 76 12.65 4.02 6.15
C ALA A 76 13.42 2.90 5.43
N VAL A 77 13.13 2.68 4.14
CA VAL A 77 13.85 1.71 3.30
C VAL A 77 15.30 2.12 3.10
N LEU A 78 15.57 3.41 2.82
CA LEU A 78 16.93 3.91 2.68
C LEU A 78 17.74 3.77 3.97
N LEU A 79 17.12 4.04 5.13
CA LEU A 79 17.74 3.81 6.43
C LEU A 79 18.01 2.32 6.68
N ALA A 80 17.06 1.44 6.37
CA ALA A 80 17.25 0.00 6.49
C ALA A 80 18.38 -0.51 5.56
N ALA A 81 18.47 0.01 4.35
CA ALA A 81 19.54 -0.31 3.41
C ALA A 81 20.90 0.16 3.93
N LEU A 82 20.99 1.38 4.46
CA LEU A 82 22.21 1.92 5.07
C LEU A 82 22.68 1.04 6.24
N LEU A 83 21.76 0.64 7.13
CA LEU A 83 22.06 -0.24 8.25
C LEU A 83 22.43 -1.67 7.83
N GLY A 84 21.89 -2.16 6.71
CA GLY A 84 22.18 -3.51 6.21
C GLY A 84 23.52 -3.64 5.45
N VAL A 85 24.10 -2.51 5.00
CA VAL A 85 25.38 -2.50 4.27
C VAL A 85 26.59 -2.38 5.21
N TRP A 86 26.42 -1.78 6.39
CA TRP A 86 27.50 -1.59 7.37
C TRP A 86 27.58 -2.77 8.35
#